data_AF-A0A7X7A2N8-F1
#
_entry.id   AF-A0A7X7A2N8-F1
#
_cell.length_a   1.000
_cell.length_b   1.000
_cell.length_c   1.000
_cell.angle_alpha   90.00
_cell.angle_beta   90.00
_cell.angle_gamma   90.00
#
_symmetry.space_group_name_H-M   'P 1'
#
loop_
_entity.id
_entity.type
_entity.pdbx_description
1 polymer ?
#
loop_
_entity_poly.entity_id
_entity_poly.type
_entity_poly.pdbx_seq_one_letter_code
_entity_poly.pdbx_strand_id
1 'polypeptide(L)'
;MKRKRVLSVILAVLTIGFFACQKEDLNDSTPSTLGIKLIALNKSYSLPVEKNSTKSAVVSSPSMVWNTVQMVVSSVKLEAELKSLVTGRDSIEIEYKWNGPQVVNLLDSTLSFGSFLLQPGFYDEIELEIEGKKKDAHPEPVFFMSGNYSNAGGETTPVVVEVFSDIEFETERESVEISESNMSIISTIKLYLDELMAGISPEQLDN
;
A
#
# COMPACT_ATOMS: atom_id res chain seq x y z
N MET A 1 60.81 -34.15 -57.64
CA MET A 1 61.61 -34.91 -56.64
C MET A 1 61.38 -34.33 -55.24
N LYS A 2 61.27 -35.23 -54.27
CA LYS A 2 61.11 -35.10 -52.80
C LYS A 2 61.82 -33.89 -52.14
N ARG A 3 61.17 -33.25 -51.13
CA ARG A 3 61.47 -33.40 -49.69
C ARG A 3 60.67 -32.41 -48.80
N LYS A 4 60.15 -32.94 -47.69
CA LYS A 4 59.57 -32.23 -46.54
C LYS A 4 60.67 -31.53 -45.71
N ARG A 5 60.36 -30.37 -45.11
CA ARG A 5 60.85 -29.84 -43.81
C ARG A 5 59.80 -28.84 -43.30
N VAL A 6 58.87 -29.25 -42.45
CA VAL A 6 58.84 -29.02 -40.98
C VAL A 6 59.68 -27.82 -40.54
N LEU A 7 59.00 -26.74 -40.13
CA LEU A 7 59.50 -25.79 -39.16
C LEU A 7 58.38 -25.49 -38.16
N SER A 8 58.55 -25.99 -36.94
CA SER A 8 57.77 -25.62 -35.78
C SER A 8 58.11 -24.19 -35.38
N VAL A 9 57.10 -23.34 -35.21
CA VAL A 9 57.20 -22.14 -34.38
C VAL A 9 56.06 -22.20 -33.37
N ILE A 10 56.44 -22.53 -32.14
CA ILE A 10 55.66 -22.30 -30.94
C ILE A 10 55.83 -20.82 -30.60
N LEU A 11 54.75 -20.04 -30.58
CA LEU A 11 54.74 -18.80 -29.81
C LEU A 11 53.34 -18.48 -29.27
N ALA A 12 53.26 -18.65 -27.95
CA ALA A 12 52.49 -17.93 -26.95
C ALA A 12 51.04 -17.48 -27.25
N VAL A 13 50.16 -18.11 -26.49
CA VAL A 13 48.83 -17.65 -26.05
C VAL A 13 48.84 -16.19 -25.60
N LEU A 14 47.88 -15.42 -26.11
CA LEU A 14 47.24 -14.30 -25.40
C LEU A 14 45.83 -14.13 -25.97
N THR A 15 44.93 -14.97 -25.47
CA THR A 15 43.48 -14.83 -25.61
C THR A 15 43.06 -13.61 -24.78
N ILE A 16 42.92 -12.45 -25.42
CA ILE A 16 42.20 -11.33 -24.82
C ILE A 16 40.76 -11.42 -25.30
N GLY A 17 39.98 -12.24 -24.59
CA GLY A 17 38.53 -12.18 -24.64
C GLY A 17 38.08 -10.99 -23.80
N PHE A 18 37.59 -9.94 -24.44
CA PHE A 18 36.76 -8.94 -23.77
C PHE A 18 35.29 -9.34 -23.90
N PHE A 19 34.88 -10.36 -23.14
CA PHE A 19 33.50 -10.46 -22.68
C PHE A 19 33.42 -9.70 -21.36
N ALA A 20 33.31 -8.39 -21.42
CA ALA A 20 32.95 -7.56 -20.28
C ALA A 20 31.45 -7.24 -20.37
N CYS A 21 30.64 -8.26 -20.16
CA CYS A 21 29.34 -8.10 -19.54
C CYS A 21 29.42 -8.99 -18.31
N GLN A 22 30.01 -8.48 -17.24
CA GLN A 22 29.78 -9.07 -15.93
C GLN A 22 28.29 -8.93 -15.70
N LYS A 23 27.57 -10.02 -15.93
CA LYS A 23 26.30 -10.23 -15.28
C LYS A 23 26.68 -10.45 -13.82
N GLU A 24 26.76 -9.36 -13.07
CA GLU A 24 26.84 -9.47 -11.62
C GLU A 24 25.58 -10.19 -11.18
N ASP A 25 25.77 -11.42 -10.70
CA ASP A 25 24.76 -12.16 -9.97
C ASP A 25 24.45 -11.35 -8.71
N LEU A 26 23.43 -10.50 -8.79
CA LEU A 26 22.77 -9.89 -7.64
C LEU A 26 22.04 -10.98 -6.86
N ASN A 27 22.80 -11.78 -6.12
CA ASN A 27 22.30 -12.73 -5.14
C ASN A 27 22.92 -12.39 -3.78
N ASP A 28 22.49 -11.25 -3.23
CA ASP A 28 22.15 -11.11 -1.81
C ASP A 28 21.69 -9.66 -1.54
N SER A 29 20.39 -9.44 -1.65
CA SER A 29 19.64 -8.56 -0.76
C SER A 29 18.17 -8.82 -1.04
N THR A 30 17.41 -8.97 0.04
CA THR A 30 15.95 -9.12 0.01
C THR A 30 15.38 -8.13 -1.00
N PRO A 31 14.59 -8.56 -2.00
CA PRO A 31 14.04 -7.62 -2.98
C PRO A 31 13.31 -6.55 -2.21
N SER A 32 13.76 -5.32 -2.38
CA SER A 32 13.21 -4.17 -1.71
C SER A 32 11.79 -3.96 -2.24
N THR A 33 10.78 -4.34 -1.47
CA THR A 33 9.38 -4.35 -1.90
C THR A 33 8.70 -3.04 -1.50
N LEU A 34 8.14 -2.29 -2.47
CA LEU A 34 7.11 -1.30 -2.23
C LEU A 34 5.78 -2.02 -2.03
N GLY A 35 5.25 -2.00 -0.81
CA GLY A 35 3.98 -2.64 -0.48
C GLY A 35 2.93 -1.59 -0.11
N ILE A 36 1.69 -1.78 -0.56
CA ILE A 36 0.57 -0.90 -0.22
C ILE A 36 -0.21 -1.52 0.92
N LYS A 37 -0.50 -0.76 1.97
CA LYS A 37 -1.32 -1.21 3.10
C LYS A 37 -2.54 -0.33 3.25
N LEU A 38 -3.69 -0.96 3.48
CA LEU A 38 -4.90 -0.29 3.96
C LEU A 38 -5.19 -0.82 5.35
N ILE A 39 -5.13 0.05 6.36
CA ILE A 39 -5.34 -0.34 7.76
C ILE A 39 -6.39 0.53 8.43
N ALA A 40 -7.21 -0.10 9.27
CA ALA A 40 -8.18 0.58 10.12
C ALA A 40 -7.59 0.79 11.52
N LEU A 41 -7.71 2.01 12.03
CA LEU A 41 -7.22 2.46 13.33
C LEU A 41 -8.40 2.87 14.22
N ASN A 42 -8.12 3.03 15.51
CA ASN A 42 -9.13 3.42 16.51
C ASN A 42 -10.31 2.43 16.52
N LYS A 43 -10.04 1.12 16.65
CA LYS A 43 -11.10 0.10 16.76
C LYS A 43 -12.01 0.32 17.97
N SER A 44 -11.54 1.06 18.97
CA SER A 44 -12.28 1.35 20.20
C SER A 44 -12.10 2.82 20.57
N TYR A 45 -13.20 3.51 20.86
CA TYR A 45 -13.21 4.95 21.18
C TYR A 45 -14.46 5.32 21.96
N SER A 46 -14.44 6.52 22.54
CA SER A 46 -15.59 7.13 23.20
C SER A 46 -16.44 7.94 22.25
N LEU A 47 -17.73 8.02 22.57
CA LEU A 47 -18.71 8.89 21.93
C LEU A 47 -19.12 10.03 22.89
N PRO A 48 -19.54 11.18 22.35
CA PRO A 48 -19.48 11.57 20.94
C PRO A 48 -18.03 11.80 20.46
N VAL A 49 -17.79 11.61 19.15
CA VAL A 49 -16.50 11.96 18.55
C VAL A 49 -16.46 13.47 18.29
N GLU A 50 -15.60 14.18 19.01
CA GLU A 50 -15.38 15.62 18.80
C GLU A 50 -14.50 15.87 17.57
N LYS A 51 -15.06 16.54 16.55
CA LYS A 51 -14.26 17.06 15.43
C LYS A 51 -13.20 18.01 15.98
N ASN A 52 -11.92 17.65 15.81
CA ASN A 52 -10.70 18.35 16.27
C ASN A 52 -10.16 18.00 17.67
N SER A 53 -10.71 16.99 18.34
CA SER A 53 -10.06 16.42 19.53
C SER A 53 -8.86 15.57 19.11
N THR A 54 -7.78 15.56 19.91
CA THR A 54 -6.67 14.62 19.72
C THR A 54 -7.19 13.20 19.86
N LYS A 55 -7.36 12.50 18.72
CA LYS A 55 -7.63 11.06 18.54
C LYS A 55 -8.03 10.35 19.84
N SER A 56 -9.33 10.12 20.00
CA SER A 56 -9.97 9.66 21.24
C SER A 56 -9.49 8.25 21.63
N ALA A 57 -8.33 8.16 22.28
CA ALA A 57 -7.67 6.90 22.63
C ALA A 57 -8.03 6.38 24.02
N VAL A 58 -8.83 7.13 24.79
CA VAL A 58 -9.29 6.71 26.12
C VAL A 58 -10.76 6.33 26.03
N VAL A 59 -11.04 5.04 26.20
CA VAL A 59 -12.42 4.52 26.21
C VAL A 59 -13.06 4.84 27.56
N SER A 60 -13.80 5.94 27.63
CA SER A 60 -14.87 6.19 28.60
C SER A 60 -16.23 5.81 28.02
N SER A 61 -17.18 5.45 28.88
CA SER A 61 -18.58 5.27 28.47
C SER A 61 -19.23 6.65 28.23
N PRO A 62 -20.05 6.83 27.18
CA PRO A 62 -20.45 5.84 26.18
C PRO A 62 -19.36 5.57 25.13
N SER A 63 -19.31 4.34 24.58
CA SER A 63 -18.18 3.88 23.76
C SER A 63 -18.57 2.98 22.59
N MET A 64 -17.71 2.92 21.59
CA MET A 64 -17.81 2.02 20.44
C MET A 64 -16.64 1.05 20.39
N VAL A 65 -16.89 -0.21 20.04
CA VAL A 65 -15.86 -1.23 19.81
C VAL A 65 -16.17 -2.02 18.54
N TRP A 66 -15.31 -1.89 17.53
CA TRP A 66 -15.38 -2.64 16.28
C TRP A 66 -14.64 -3.97 16.37
N ASN A 67 -15.33 -5.05 15.97
CA ASN A 67 -14.80 -6.40 15.95
C ASN A 67 -14.35 -6.82 14.56
N THR A 68 -15.08 -6.35 13.54
CA THR A 68 -14.83 -6.66 12.13
C THR A 68 -14.81 -5.37 11.33
N VAL A 69 -13.80 -5.21 10.49
CA VAL A 69 -13.74 -4.17 9.46
C VAL A 69 -13.17 -4.82 8.20
N GLN A 70 -13.98 -4.93 7.17
CA GLN A 70 -13.61 -5.61 5.94
C GLN A 70 -13.96 -4.78 4.72
N MET A 71 -13.17 -4.96 3.66
CA MET A 71 -13.40 -4.34 2.36
C MET A 71 -13.16 -5.37 1.25
N VAL A 72 -13.92 -5.26 0.16
CA VAL A 72 -13.56 -5.88 -1.12
C VAL A 72 -12.65 -4.93 -1.87
N VAL A 73 -11.39 -5.31 -2.06
CA VAL A 73 -10.42 -4.54 -2.86
C VAL A 73 -10.41 -5.10 -4.27
N SER A 74 -10.89 -4.29 -5.20
CA SER A 74 -11.01 -4.58 -6.63
C SER A 74 -9.76 -4.22 -7.41
N SER A 75 -9.08 -3.14 -7.04
CA SER A 75 -7.84 -2.72 -7.67
C SER A 75 -6.99 -1.91 -6.69
N VAL A 76 -5.69 -1.89 -6.96
CA VAL A 76 -4.73 -1.02 -6.29
C VAL A 76 -3.81 -0.46 -7.36
N LYS A 77 -3.68 0.86 -7.42
CA LYS A 77 -2.87 1.56 -8.42
C LYS A 77 -1.86 2.46 -7.72
N LEU A 78 -0.64 2.49 -8.24
CA LEU A 78 0.39 3.42 -7.84
C LEU A 78 0.93 4.10 -9.08
N GLU A 79 0.97 5.42 -9.03
CA GLU A 79 1.56 6.26 -10.08
C GLU A 79 2.67 7.09 -9.48
N ALA A 80 3.77 7.23 -10.20
CA ALA A 80 4.92 7.99 -9.75
C ALA A 80 5.55 8.76 -10.91
N GLU A 81 5.71 10.06 -10.75
CA GLU A 81 6.29 10.94 -11.77
C GLU A 81 7.75 11.27 -11.43
N LEU A 82 8.70 10.60 -12.09
CA LEU A 82 10.14 10.82 -11.87
C LEU A 82 10.64 12.05 -12.63
N LYS A 83 11.20 13.05 -11.93
CA LYS A 83 11.82 14.22 -12.57
C LYS A 83 13.06 13.84 -13.39
N SER A 84 13.12 14.33 -14.62
CA SER A 84 14.36 14.34 -15.40
C SER A 84 15.41 15.24 -14.75
N LEU A 85 16.52 14.62 -14.33
CA LEU A 85 17.71 15.33 -13.83
C LEU A 85 18.43 16.15 -14.93
N VAL A 86 18.12 15.90 -16.20
CA VAL A 86 18.79 16.53 -17.34
C VAL A 86 18.05 17.79 -17.79
N THR A 87 16.72 17.72 -17.90
CA THR A 87 15.89 18.80 -18.44
C THR A 87 15.11 19.54 -17.37
N GLY A 88 14.92 18.95 -16.19
CA GLY A 88 14.14 19.52 -15.10
C GLY A 88 12.67 19.79 -15.44
N ARG A 89 12.19 19.28 -16.59
CA ARG A 89 10.86 19.55 -17.16
C ARG A 89 10.15 18.31 -17.67
N ASP A 90 10.89 17.28 -18.09
CA ASP A 90 10.28 16.03 -18.54
C ASP A 90 10.17 15.10 -17.33
N SER A 91 8.98 14.58 -17.04
CA SER A 91 8.78 13.51 -16.06
C SER A 91 8.64 12.16 -16.77
N ILE A 92 9.17 11.10 -16.14
CA ILE A 92 8.89 9.72 -16.55
C ILE A 92 7.79 9.21 -15.60
N GLU A 93 6.63 8.93 -16.17
CA GLU A 93 5.52 8.31 -15.45
C GLU A 93 5.77 6.81 -15.27
N ILE A 94 5.61 6.33 -14.05
CA ILE A 94 5.73 4.92 -13.67
C ILE A 94 4.39 4.51 -13.05
N GLU A 95 3.64 3.67 -13.75
CA GLU A 95 2.37 3.11 -13.28
C GLU A 95 2.55 1.64 -12.87
N TYR A 96 1.99 1.30 -11.70
CA TYR A 96 1.78 -0.06 -11.27
C TYR A 96 0.33 -0.30 -10.92
N LYS A 97 -0.20 -1.45 -11.37
CA LYS A 97 -1.58 -1.84 -11.10
C LYS A 97 -1.68 -3.28 -10.65
N TRP A 98 -2.23 -3.48 -9.47
CA TRP A 98 -2.73 -4.77 -9.00
C TRP A 98 -4.24 -4.84 -9.23
N ASN A 99 -4.73 -6.00 -9.64
CA ASN A 99 -6.14 -6.24 -9.90
C ASN A 99 -6.62 -7.38 -9.00
N GLY A 100 -7.74 -7.17 -8.33
CA GLY A 100 -8.41 -8.14 -7.46
C GLY A 100 -9.48 -8.96 -8.20
N PRO A 101 -10.59 -9.36 -7.52
CA PRO A 101 -10.99 -8.93 -6.19
C PRO A 101 -10.36 -9.74 -5.05
N GLN A 102 -10.14 -9.07 -3.91
CA GLN A 102 -9.76 -9.72 -2.65
C GLN A 102 -10.54 -9.12 -1.49
N VAL A 103 -11.16 -9.97 -0.67
CA VAL A 103 -11.76 -9.55 0.61
C VAL A 103 -10.64 -9.43 1.63
N VAL A 104 -10.57 -8.30 2.32
CA VAL A 104 -9.47 -7.99 3.23
C VAL A 104 -9.99 -7.53 4.59
N ASN A 105 -9.33 -7.97 5.65
CA ASN A 105 -9.59 -7.50 7.00
C ASN A 105 -8.70 -6.30 7.29
N LEU A 106 -9.29 -5.11 7.43
CA LEU A 106 -8.53 -3.87 7.64
C LEU A 106 -7.96 -3.75 9.06
N LEU A 107 -8.40 -4.61 10.00
CA LEU A 107 -7.78 -4.71 11.33
C LEU A 107 -6.48 -5.53 11.31
N ASP A 108 -6.18 -6.22 10.21
CA ASP A 108 -4.93 -6.96 10.02
C ASP A 108 -3.85 -6.07 9.37
N SER A 109 -2.91 -5.60 10.18
CA SER A 109 -1.78 -4.75 9.73
C SER A 109 -0.72 -5.49 8.90
N THR A 110 -0.81 -6.81 8.78
CA THR A 110 0.18 -7.62 8.04
C THR A 110 -0.11 -7.66 6.55
N LEU A 111 -1.34 -7.36 6.14
CA LEU A 111 -1.75 -7.37 4.76
C LEU A 111 -1.03 -6.28 3.95
N SER A 112 -0.52 -6.64 2.79
CA SER A 112 0.03 -5.70 1.80
C SER A 112 -0.31 -6.12 0.39
N PHE A 113 -0.56 -5.15 -0.48
CA PHE A 113 -0.79 -5.35 -1.90
C PHE A 113 0.44 -4.98 -2.71
N GLY A 114 0.76 -5.83 -3.68
CA GLY A 114 1.86 -5.61 -4.61
C GLY A 114 3.25 -5.65 -3.98
N SER A 115 4.23 -5.62 -4.87
CA SER A 115 5.64 -5.46 -4.57
C SER A 115 6.23 -4.70 -5.74
N PHE A 116 6.53 -3.43 -5.57
CA PHE A 116 7.03 -2.58 -6.65
C PHE A 116 8.42 -2.03 -6.31
N LEU A 117 9.17 -1.61 -7.32
CA LEU A 117 10.52 -1.07 -7.13
C LEU A 117 10.57 0.31 -7.79
N LEU A 118 10.67 1.35 -6.98
CA LEU A 118 10.98 2.69 -7.48
C LEU A 118 12.49 2.84 -7.54
N GLN A 119 12.98 3.39 -8.65
CA GLN A 119 14.40 3.67 -8.81
C GLN A 119 14.76 4.89 -7.94
N PRO A 120 16.00 5.00 -7.45
CA PRO A 120 16.47 6.22 -6.80
C PRO A 120 16.30 7.43 -7.72
N GLY A 121 15.78 8.53 -7.17
CA GLY A 121 15.45 9.72 -7.94
C GLY A 121 14.55 10.67 -7.17
N PHE A 122 14.30 11.83 -7.78
CA PHE A 122 13.38 12.82 -7.25
C PHE A 122 12.06 12.72 -8.02
N TYR A 123 10.98 12.46 -7.31
CA TYR A 123 9.64 12.32 -7.85
C TYR A 123 8.85 13.60 -7.61
N ASP A 124 8.18 14.09 -8.64
CA ASP A 124 7.22 15.19 -8.53
C ASP A 124 6.02 14.79 -7.70
N GLU A 125 5.52 13.59 -7.95
CA GLU A 125 4.36 13.05 -7.28
C GLU A 125 4.47 11.53 -7.17
N ILE A 126 3.91 11.01 -6.07
CA ILE A 126 3.56 9.60 -5.92
C ILE A 126 2.11 9.55 -5.48
N GLU A 127 1.26 8.99 -6.31
CA GLU A 127 -0.16 8.76 -6.06
C GLU A 127 -0.42 7.29 -5.75
N LEU A 128 -1.36 7.06 -4.84
CA LEU A 128 -1.83 5.75 -4.45
C LEU A 128 -3.36 5.74 -4.43
N GLU A 129 -3.94 4.80 -5.18
CA GLU A 129 -5.37 4.59 -5.28
C GLU A 129 -5.72 3.15 -4.88
N ILE A 130 -6.78 2.97 -4.08
CA ILE A 130 -7.39 1.69 -3.76
C ILE A 130 -8.89 1.75 -4.05
N GLU A 131 -9.36 0.89 -4.95
CA GLU A 131 -10.76 0.81 -5.32
C GLU A 131 -11.41 -0.47 -4.76
N GLY A 132 -12.65 -0.34 -4.28
CA GLY A 132 -13.58 -1.44 -4.06
C GLY A 132 -14.82 -1.24 -4.93
N LYS A 133 -15.12 -2.20 -5.81
CA LYS A 133 -16.24 -2.08 -6.77
C LYS A 133 -17.39 -2.99 -6.39
N LYS A 134 -18.60 -2.43 -6.38
CA LYS A 134 -19.87 -3.13 -6.17
C LYS A 134 -20.01 -4.38 -7.03
N LYS A 135 -19.58 -4.30 -8.30
CA LYS A 135 -19.68 -5.43 -9.23
C LYS A 135 -18.87 -6.65 -8.77
N ASP A 136 -17.80 -6.42 -8.02
CA ASP A 136 -16.90 -7.49 -7.56
C ASP A 136 -17.31 -7.99 -6.15
N ALA A 137 -18.02 -7.18 -5.38
CA ALA A 137 -18.55 -7.55 -4.07
C ALA A 137 -19.90 -8.29 -4.14
N HIS A 138 -20.74 -8.00 -5.15
CA HIS A 138 -22.13 -8.46 -5.22
C HIS A 138 -22.28 -9.99 -5.03
N PRO A 139 -23.17 -10.45 -4.13
CA PRO A 139 -24.22 -9.71 -3.42
C PRO A 139 -23.80 -9.04 -2.10
N GLU A 140 -22.55 -9.22 -1.68
CA GLU A 140 -22.03 -8.72 -0.41
C GLU A 140 -21.72 -7.20 -0.45
N PRO A 141 -21.64 -6.52 0.71
CA PRO A 141 -21.21 -5.12 0.75
C PRO A 141 -19.73 -4.97 0.34
N VAL A 142 -19.41 -3.86 -0.33
CA VAL A 142 -18.03 -3.47 -0.66
C VAL A 142 -17.23 -3.17 0.61
N PHE A 143 -17.87 -2.56 1.61
CA PHE A 143 -17.27 -2.28 2.90
C PHE A 143 -18.24 -2.65 4.03
N PHE A 144 -17.71 -3.35 5.02
CA PHE A 144 -18.48 -3.93 6.12
C PHE A 144 -17.79 -3.67 7.45
N MET A 145 -18.54 -3.15 8.41
CA MET A 145 -18.10 -3.03 9.79
C MET A 145 -19.15 -3.61 10.74
N SER A 146 -18.70 -4.37 11.75
CA SER A 146 -19.57 -4.80 12.83
C SER A 146 -18.88 -4.69 14.19
N GLY A 147 -19.66 -4.26 15.18
CA GLY A 147 -19.16 -3.89 16.49
C GLY A 147 -20.27 -3.78 17.52
N ASN A 148 -19.90 -3.28 18.69
CA ASN A 148 -20.79 -3.06 19.82
C ASN A 148 -20.65 -1.63 20.30
N TYR A 149 -21.79 -0.96 20.45
CA TYR A 149 -21.92 0.30 21.16
C TYR A 149 -22.33 0.00 22.61
N SER A 150 -21.71 0.65 23.58
CA SER A 150 -22.09 0.57 24.99
C SER A 150 -22.46 1.95 25.52
N ASN A 151 -23.67 2.10 26.06
CA ASN A 151 -24.15 3.37 26.57
C ASN A 151 -23.71 3.63 28.02
N ALA A 152 -24.07 4.82 28.55
CA ALA A 152 -23.77 5.21 29.92
C ALA A 152 -24.42 4.31 30.99
N GLY A 153 -25.53 3.65 30.65
CA GLY A 153 -26.22 2.68 31.51
C GLY A 153 -25.58 1.28 31.52
N GLY A 154 -24.57 1.04 30.68
CA GLY A 154 -23.93 -0.27 30.53
C GLY A 154 -24.68 -1.24 29.61
N GLU A 155 -25.75 -0.78 28.95
CA GLU A 155 -26.42 -1.55 27.90
C GLU A 155 -25.54 -1.59 26.65
N THR A 156 -25.54 -2.73 25.96
CA THR A 156 -24.73 -2.94 24.77
C THR A 156 -25.61 -3.27 23.57
N THR A 157 -25.47 -2.47 22.52
CA THR A 157 -26.22 -2.59 21.26
C THR A 157 -25.28 -2.98 20.13
N PRO A 158 -25.55 -4.08 19.40
CA PRO A 158 -24.81 -4.42 18.18
C PRO A 158 -25.02 -3.35 17.12
N VAL A 159 -23.94 -2.93 16.46
CA VAL A 159 -23.97 -1.96 15.36
C VAL A 159 -23.30 -2.57 14.14
N VAL A 160 -23.95 -2.38 12.99
CA VAL A 160 -23.48 -2.84 11.68
C VAL A 160 -23.53 -1.67 10.70
N VAL A 161 -22.46 -1.52 9.91
CA VAL A 161 -22.38 -0.58 8.79
C VAL A 161 -22.08 -1.38 7.53
N GLU A 162 -22.93 -1.21 6.52
CA GLU A 162 -22.81 -1.89 5.23
C GLU A 162 -22.84 -0.85 4.11
N VAL A 163 -21.84 -0.90 3.23
CA VAL A 163 -21.78 -0.03 2.05
C VAL A 163 -21.75 -0.90 0.80
N PHE A 164 -22.78 -0.77 -0.04
CA PHE A 164 -22.96 -1.55 -1.27
C PHE A 164 -22.60 -0.77 -2.54
N SER A 165 -22.14 0.48 -2.42
CA SER A 165 -21.65 1.31 -3.53
C SER A 165 -20.14 1.12 -3.72
N ASP A 166 -19.64 1.56 -4.87
CA ASP A 166 -18.20 1.66 -5.11
C ASP A 166 -17.57 2.60 -4.06
N ILE A 167 -16.34 2.28 -3.65
CA ILE A 167 -15.52 3.03 -2.70
C ILE A 167 -14.13 3.19 -3.30
N GLU A 168 -13.56 4.37 -3.10
CA GLU A 168 -12.23 4.73 -3.58
C GLU A 168 -11.49 5.46 -2.46
N PHE A 169 -10.22 5.11 -2.27
CA PHE A 169 -9.31 5.82 -1.39
C PHE A 169 -8.09 6.23 -2.18
N GLU A 170 -7.85 7.53 -2.25
CA GLU A 170 -6.73 8.12 -2.95
C GLU A 170 -5.86 8.91 -1.96
N THR A 171 -4.54 8.83 -2.15
CA THR A 171 -3.59 9.69 -1.45
C THR A 171 -2.41 9.97 -2.35
N GLU A 172 -1.98 11.22 -2.34
CA GLU A 172 -0.82 11.69 -3.09
C GLU A 172 0.25 12.22 -2.13
N ARG A 173 1.50 12.24 -2.63
CA ARG A 173 2.60 12.94 -1.98
C ARG A 173 3.47 13.59 -3.03
N GLU A 174 3.59 14.91 -2.93
CA GLU A 174 4.46 15.69 -3.80
C GLU A 174 5.92 15.69 -3.32
N SER A 175 6.84 15.93 -4.26
CA SER A 175 8.27 16.21 -4.02
C SER A 175 8.96 15.16 -3.16
N VAL A 176 8.97 13.91 -3.64
CA VAL A 176 9.49 12.76 -2.91
C VAL A 176 10.89 12.37 -3.40
N GLU A 177 11.87 12.36 -2.51
CA GLU A 177 13.22 11.86 -2.81
C GLU A 177 13.37 10.38 -2.40
N ILE A 178 13.65 9.53 -3.38
CA ILE A 178 14.00 8.12 -3.19
C ILE A 178 15.50 7.95 -3.39
N SER A 179 16.15 7.32 -2.42
CA SER A 179 17.57 7.00 -2.39
C SER A 179 17.78 5.48 -2.34
N GLU A 180 19.01 5.03 -2.58
CA GLU A 180 19.36 3.61 -2.46
C GLU A 180 19.13 3.05 -1.04
N SER A 181 19.15 3.91 -0.02
CA SER A 181 18.95 3.50 1.38
C SER A 181 17.49 3.34 1.81
N ASN A 182 16.53 3.76 0.98
CA ASN A 182 15.08 3.72 1.25
C ASN A 182 14.28 3.20 0.06
N MET A 183 14.83 2.25 -0.71
CA MET A 183 14.15 1.63 -1.85
C MET A 183 12.91 0.81 -1.43
N SER A 184 12.74 0.50 -0.15
CA SER A 184 11.56 -0.21 0.36
C SER A 184 10.68 0.81 1.05
N ILE A 185 9.58 1.12 0.39
CA ILE A 185 8.60 2.08 0.87
C ILE A 185 7.35 1.27 1.16
N ILE A 186 6.69 1.48 2.29
CA ILE A 186 5.37 0.91 2.50
C ILE A 186 4.39 2.07 2.59
N SER A 187 3.67 2.30 1.50
CA SER A 187 2.61 3.31 1.48
C SER A 187 1.43 2.77 2.27
N THR A 188 0.99 3.51 3.28
CA THR A 188 -0.07 3.07 4.20
C THR A 188 -1.20 4.07 4.23
N ILE A 189 -2.37 3.67 3.71
CA ILE A 189 -3.63 4.39 3.91
C ILE A 189 -4.19 3.99 5.28
N LYS A 190 -4.51 5.00 6.09
CA LYS A 190 -5.02 4.83 7.46
C LYS A 190 -6.45 5.31 7.55
N LEU A 191 -7.37 4.38 7.77
CA LEU A 191 -8.78 4.67 8.01
C LEU A 191 -9.01 4.81 9.52
N TYR A 192 -9.38 6.00 9.99
CA TYR A 192 -9.70 6.25 11.39
C TYR A 192 -11.19 6.01 11.64
N LEU A 193 -11.53 4.94 12.37
CA LEU A 193 -12.93 4.49 12.50
C LEU A 193 -13.79 5.37 13.43
N ASP A 194 -13.16 6.16 14.30
CA ASP A 194 -13.83 7.20 15.09
C ASP A 194 -14.30 8.35 14.21
N GLU A 195 -13.46 8.80 13.27
CA GLU A 195 -13.80 9.87 12.34
C GLU A 195 -14.99 9.50 11.43
N LEU A 196 -15.15 8.22 11.09
CA LEU A 196 -16.33 7.73 10.35
C LEU A 196 -17.65 7.91 11.12
N MET A 197 -17.58 7.96 12.45
CA MET A 197 -18.75 8.18 13.33
C MET A 197 -18.85 9.65 13.79
N ALA A 198 -18.05 10.55 13.23
CA ALA A 198 -18.09 11.97 13.59
C ALA A 198 -19.49 12.56 13.33
N GLY A 199 -20.06 13.19 14.36
CA GLY A 199 -21.41 13.76 14.31
C GLY A 199 -22.53 12.79 14.69
N ILE A 200 -22.22 11.55 15.06
CA ILE A 200 -23.17 10.63 15.68
C ILE A 200 -23.09 10.78 17.21
N SER A 201 -24.20 11.15 17.83
CA SER A 201 -24.30 11.26 19.28
C SER A 201 -24.76 9.95 19.92
N PRO A 202 -24.39 9.68 21.19
CA PRO A 202 -24.86 8.52 21.94
C PRO A 202 -26.39 8.35 21.91
N GLU A 203 -27.13 9.46 22.01
CA GLU A 203 -28.60 9.47 22.04
C GLU A 203 -29.23 9.02 20.71
N GLN A 204 -28.48 9.06 19.61
CA GLN A 204 -28.93 8.54 18.31
C GLN A 204 -28.76 7.01 18.21
N LEU A 205 -27.95 6.42 19.10
CA LEU A 205 -27.70 4.99 19.19
C LEU A 205 -28.43 4.33 20.37
N ASP A 206 -28.82 5.13 21.36
CA ASP A 206 -29.73 4.74 22.44
C ASP A 206 -31.16 4.63 21.86
N ASN A 207 -31.73 3.42 21.88
CA ASN A 207 -33.11 3.18 21.43
C ASN A 207 -34.14 3.49 22.52
#